data_AF-A0A7X8RI39-F1
#
_entry.id   AF-A0A7X8RI39-F1
#
_cell.length_a   1.000
_cell.length_b   1.000
_cell.length_c   1.000
_cell.angle_alpha   90.00
_cell.angle_beta   90.00
_cell.angle_gamma   90.00
#
_symmetry.space_group_name_H-M   'P 1'
#
loop_
_entity.id
_entity.type
_entity.pdbx_description
1 polymer ?
#
loop_
_entity_poly.entity_id
_entity_poly.type
_entity_poly.pdbx_seq_one_letter_code
_entity_poly.pdbx_strand_id
1 'polypeptide(L)'
;MKEAKLYFFDYPDPNRPIECKYITSIDGINNYHEKKEDALLYLFDKGVTAYQFLTKKEENYKKNAKILTYELLQIENRVGYLIYDFQPYVDENDTVKKRKAFVWRFIGFGRSCFAPTKEEIVELVKKQIEEYQNDTDNRGYNTYPYYTRHFRAKKEM
;
A
#
# COMPACT_ATOMS: atom_id res chain seq x y z
N MET A 1 4.15 -12.31 16.09
CA MET A 1 3.94 -11.35 14.99
C MET A 1 2.86 -10.39 15.46
N LYS A 2 3.07 -9.07 15.42
CA LYS A 2 2.04 -8.11 15.85
C LYS A 2 0.85 -8.20 14.90
N GLU A 3 -0.35 -8.38 15.42
CA GLU A 3 -1.54 -8.41 14.58
C GLU A 3 -1.96 -6.98 14.27
N ALA A 4 -2.08 -6.65 12.99
CA ALA A 4 -2.40 -5.31 12.54
C ALA A 4 -3.59 -5.29 11.59
N LYS A 5 -4.51 -4.36 11.85
CA LYS A 5 -5.73 -4.15 11.05
C LYS A 5 -5.86 -2.68 10.70
N LEU A 6 -6.30 -2.40 9.48
CA LEU A 6 -6.66 -1.08 9.00
C LEU A 6 -8.15 -1.07 8.68
N TYR A 7 -8.93 -0.29 9.43
CA TYR A 7 -10.36 -0.10 9.20
C TYR A 7 -10.61 1.19 8.42
N PHE A 8 -11.67 1.19 7.61
CA PHE A 8 -12.27 2.40 7.06
C PHE A 8 -13.64 2.64 7.71
N PHE A 9 -13.94 3.87 8.10
CA PHE A 9 -15.27 4.23 8.59
C PHE A 9 -16.25 4.38 7.43
N ASP A 10 -17.26 3.55 7.43
CA ASP A 10 -18.42 3.62 6.55
C ASP A 10 -19.42 4.72 6.99
N TYR A 11 -19.44 5.09 8.28
CA TYR A 11 -20.29 6.16 8.81
C TYR A 11 -19.52 7.01 9.84
N PRO A 12 -19.04 8.22 9.49
CA PRO A 12 -18.52 9.14 10.49
C PRO A 12 -19.64 9.52 11.46
N ASP A 13 -19.33 9.55 12.77
CA ASP A 13 -20.27 9.98 13.80
C ASP A 13 -20.67 11.44 13.57
N PRO A 14 -21.95 11.75 13.28
CA PRO A 14 -22.40 13.10 12.93
C PRO A 14 -22.26 14.10 14.08
N ASN A 15 -22.03 13.64 15.33
CA ASN A 15 -21.89 14.49 16.50
C ASN A 15 -20.44 14.64 16.99
N ARG A 16 -19.46 14.04 16.30
CA ARG A 16 -18.04 14.16 16.66
C ARG A 16 -17.30 15.11 15.71
N PRO A 17 -16.58 16.12 16.23
CA PRO A 17 -15.85 17.09 15.41
C PRO A 17 -14.55 16.55 14.80
N ILE A 18 -14.36 15.23 14.72
CA ILE A 18 -13.12 14.63 14.21
C ILE A 18 -13.45 13.69 13.06
N GLU A 19 -13.18 14.15 11.84
CA GLU A 19 -13.31 13.38 10.60
C GLU A 19 -12.20 12.31 10.47
N CYS A 20 -12.06 11.44 11.46
CA CYS A 20 -11.21 10.26 11.33
C CYS A 20 -11.84 9.31 10.29
N LYS A 21 -11.13 9.01 9.21
CA LYS A 21 -11.61 8.09 8.15
C LYS A 21 -11.02 6.69 8.28
N TYR A 22 -9.85 6.59 8.90
CA TYR A 22 -9.09 5.35 9.02
C TYR A 22 -8.71 5.06 10.47
N ILE A 23 -8.73 3.79 10.85
CA ILE A 23 -8.29 3.33 12.17
C ILE A 23 -7.25 2.24 12.00
N THR A 24 -6.10 2.40 12.65
CA THR A 24 -5.11 1.33 12.79
C THR A 24 -5.28 0.65 14.14
N SER A 25 -5.41 -0.67 14.15
CA SER A 25 -5.41 -1.49 15.37
C SER A 25 -4.12 -2.30 15.41
N ILE A 26 -3.33 -2.15 16.47
CA ILE A 26 -2.13 -2.97 16.74
C ILE A 26 -2.29 -3.55 18.14
N ASP A 27 -2.27 -4.88 18.26
CA ASP A 27 -2.38 -5.58 19.55
C ASP A 27 -3.61 -5.11 20.38
N GLY A 28 -4.73 -4.83 19.70
CA GLY A 28 -5.98 -4.33 20.29
C GLY A 28 -6.06 -2.82 20.56
N ILE A 29 -4.97 -2.07 20.33
CA ILE A 29 -4.93 -0.62 20.55
C ILE A 29 -5.26 0.12 19.24
N ASN A 30 -6.31 0.93 19.29
CA ASN A 30 -6.79 1.72 18.15
C ASN A 30 -6.18 3.12 18.11
N ASN A 31 -5.68 3.51 16.94
CA ASN A 31 -5.24 4.88 16.63
C ASN A 31 -5.97 5.37 15.37
N TYR A 32 -6.31 6.65 15.33
CA TYR A 32 -7.18 7.22 14.32
C TYR A 32 -6.43 8.16 13.40
N HIS A 33 -6.78 8.14 12.11
CA HIS A 33 -6.11 8.88 11.06
C HIS A 33 -7.15 9.46 10.08
N GLU A 34 -6.90 10.68 9.62
CA GLU A 34 -7.73 11.32 8.59
C GLU A 34 -7.48 10.70 7.21
N LYS A 35 -6.23 10.32 6.93
CA LYS A 35 -5.78 9.80 5.62
C LYS A 35 -5.28 8.37 5.73
N LYS A 36 -5.45 7.60 4.63
CA LYS A 36 -5.01 6.21 4.56
C LYS A 36 -3.50 6.11 4.65
N GLU A 37 -2.81 7.05 4.03
CA GLU A 37 -1.36 7.11 3.96
C GLU A 37 -0.73 7.20 5.34
N ASP A 38 -1.25 8.12 6.17
CA ASP A 38 -0.80 8.32 7.55
C ASP A 38 -1.02 7.06 8.39
N ALA A 39 -2.18 6.41 8.22
CA ALA A 39 -2.49 5.14 8.88
C ALA A 39 -1.49 4.03 8.48
N LEU A 40 -1.20 3.87 7.20
CA LEU A 40 -0.28 2.84 6.72
C LEU A 40 1.17 3.09 7.16
N LEU A 41 1.60 4.35 7.17
CA LEU A 41 2.92 4.72 7.66
C LEU A 41 3.05 4.51 9.16
N TYR A 42 2.01 4.82 9.93
CA TYR A 42 1.97 4.53 11.36
C TYR A 42 2.13 3.02 11.63
N LEU A 43 1.45 2.15 10.88
CA LEU A 43 1.64 0.71 10.99
C LEU A 43 3.11 0.34 10.73
N PHE A 44 3.66 0.81 9.62
CA PHE A 44 5.05 0.55 9.24
C PHE A 44 6.04 1.03 10.32
N ASP A 45 5.85 2.23 10.87
CA ASP A 45 6.66 2.81 11.96
C ASP A 45 6.66 1.96 13.23
N LYS A 46 5.56 1.25 13.50
CA LYS A 46 5.42 0.37 14.66
C LYS A 46 5.97 -1.05 14.42
N GLY A 47 6.66 -1.26 13.29
CA GLY A 47 7.28 -2.52 12.90
C GLY A 47 6.28 -3.54 12.34
N VAL A 48 5.12 -3.10 11.88
CA VAL A 48 4.15 -3.97 11.21
C VAL A 48 4.62 -4.23 9.78
N THR A 49 4.81 -5.51 9.45
CA THR A 49 5.19 -5.95 8.11
C THR A 49 4.00 -6.44 7.28
N ALA A 50 2.88 -6.76 7.92
CA ALA A 50 1.66 -7.18 7.22
C ALA A 50 0.42 -6.69 7.96
N TYR A 51 -0.61 -6.30 7.22
CA TYR A 51 -1.88 -5.84 7.77
C TYR A 51 -3.06 -6.34 6.96
N GLN A 52 -4.24 -6.38 7.58
CA GLN A 52 -5.50 -6.65 6.90
C GLN A 52 -6.27 -5.34 6.69
N PHE A 53 -6.73 -5.09 5.46
CA PHE A 53 -7.61 -3.96 5.18
C PHE A 53 -9.07 -4.40 5.32
N LEU A 54 -9.78 -3.76 6.25
CA LEU A 54 -11.14 -4.08 6.62
C LEU A 54 -12.07 -2.92 6.26
N THR A 55 -13.14 -3.23 5.54
CA THR A 55 -14.19 -2.28 5.13
C THR A 55 -15.39 -2.31 6.08
N LYS A 56 -15.35 -3.17 7.10
CA LYS A 56 -16.35 -3.36 8.15
C LYS A 56 -15.69 -4.05 9.34
N LYS A 57 -16.39 -4.15 10.47
CA LYS A 57 -15.90 -4.92 11.63
C LYS A 57 -15.63 -6.38 11.25
N GLU A 58 -14.62 -6.98 11.85
CA GLU A 58 -14.19 -8.35 11.57
C GLU A 58 -15.33 -9.37 11.77
N GLU A 59 -16.12 -9.21 12.84
CA GLU A 59 -17.31 -10.03 13.14
C GLU A 59 -18.35 -10.04 12.00
N ASN A 60 -18.35 -9.01 11.14
CA ASN A 60 -19.29 -8.88 10.02
C ASN A 60 -18.82 -9.62 8.76
N TYR A 61 -17.64 -10.26 8.77
CA TYR A 61 -17.17 -11.11 7.68
C TYR A 61 -17.68 -12.54 7.86
N LYS A 62 -18.43 -13.06 6.86
CA LYS A 62 -18.94 -14.44 6.88
C LYS A 62 -17.81 -15.50 6.96
N LYS A 63 -16.60 -15.17 6.50
CA LYS A 63 -15.41 -16.05 6.51
C LYS A 63 -14.13 -15.21 6.63
N ASN A 64 -13.50 -15.22 7.80
CA ASN A 64 -12.27 -14.46 8.07
C ASN A 64 -11.10 -14.86 7.17
N ALA A 65 -11.04 -16.14 6.76
CA ALA A 65 -10.02 -16.67 5.85
C ALA A 65 -9.99 -16.01 4.45
N LYS A 66 -10.99 -15.18 4.11
CA LYS A 66 -11.04 -14.46 2.83
C LYS A 66 -10.55 -13.01 2.91
N ILE A 67 -10.16 -12.54 4.09
CA ILE A 67 -9.65 -11.18 4.26
C ILE A 67 -8.22 -11.15 3.70
N LEU A 68 -8.00 -10.25 2.74
CA LEU A 68 -6.69 -10.10 2.11
C LEU A 68 -5.69 -9.50 3.08
N THR A 69 -4.54 -10.17 3.20
CA THR A 69 -3.38 -9.66 3.92
C THR A 69 -2.49 -8.92 2.94
N TYR A 70 -2.15 -7.69 3.30
CA TYR A 70 -1.26 -6.81 2.58
C TYR A 70 0.09 -6.78 3.30
N GLU A 71 1.18 -6.88 2.56
CA GLU A 71 2.53 -6.77 3.11
C GLU A 71 3.02 -5.34 2.95
N LEU A 72 3.50 -4.72 4.02
CA LEU A 72 4.17 -3.43 3.98
C LEU A 72 5.66 -3.64 3.76
N LEU A 73 6.21 -2.97 2.75
CA LEU A 73 7.62 -3.08 2.40
C LEU A 73 8.20 -1.70 2.13
N GLN A 74 9.47 -1.53 2.46
CA GLN A 74 10.27 -0.39 2.00
C GLN A 74 11.21 -0.87 0.91
N ILE A 75 11.15 -0.22 -0.25
CA ILE A 75 12.08 -0.40 -1.37
C ILE A 75 12.81 0.92 -1.54
N GLU A 76 14.11 0.90 -1.27
CA GLU A 76 14.95 2.10 -1.17
C GLU A 76 14.37 3.15 -0.21
N ASN A 77 13.99 4.32 -0.73
CA ASN A 77 13.43 5.46 0.00
C ASN A 77 11.89 5.51 -0.03
N ARG A 78 11.23 4.45 -0.54
CA ARG A 78 9.78 4.41 -0.74
C ARG A 78 9.14 3.29 0.07
N VAL A 79 8.03 3.60 0.72
CA VAL A 79 7.17 2.61 1.38
C VAL A 79 5.95 2.36 0.51
N GLY A 80 5.58 1.10 0.39
CA GLY A 80 4.38 0.66 -0.30
C GLY A 80 3.83 -0.59 0.34
N TYR A 81 2.77 -1.08 -0.24
CA TYR A 81 2.19 -2.36 0.15
C TYR A 81 1.99 -3.28 -1.06
N LEU A 82 2.18 -4.57 -0.81
CA LEU A 82 2.00 -5.66 -1.75
C LEU A 82 0.70 -6.40 -1.44
N ILE A 83 0.02 -6.80 -2.49
CA ILE A 83 -1.08 -7.78 -2.44
C ILE A 83 -0.89 -8.81 -3.53
N TYR A 84 -1.25 -10.07 -3.28
CA TYR A 84 -1.31 -11.10 -4.30
C TYR A 84 -2.75 -11.23 -4.82
N ASP A 85 -3.01 -10.72 -6.02
CA ASP A 85 -4.36 -10.63 -6.58
C ASP A 85 -4.37 -10.81 -8.10
N PHE A 86 -5.55 -10.96 -8.69
CA PHE A 86 -5.72 -11.04 -10.14
C PHE A 86 -5.54 -9.67 -10.79
N GLN A 87 -4.64 -9.58 -11.76
CA GLN A 87 -4.45 -8.38 -12.58
C GLN A 87 -4.70 -8.68 -14.06
N PRO A 88 -5.32 -7.73 -14.78
CA PRO A 88 -5.40 -7.79 -16.23
C PRO A 88 -4.03 -7.51 -16.86
N TYR A 89 -3.71 -8.18 -17.96
CA TYR A 89 -2.55 -7.89 -18.80
C TYR A 89 -2.88 -8.16 -20.27
N VAL A 90 -2.15 -7.53 -21.17
CA VAL A 90 -2.25 -7.78 -22.62
C VAL A 90 -1.16 -8.78 -22.98
N ASP A 91 -1.54 -9.85 -23.68
CA ASP A 91 -0.58 -10.86 -24.13
C ASP A 91 0.02 -10.53 -25.50
N GLU A 92 0.88 -11.42 -26.02
CA GLU A 92 1.55 -11.27 -27.32
C GLU A 92 0.60 -11.20 -28.52
N ASN A 93 -0.68 -11.54 -28.34
CA ASN A 93 -1.71 -11.52 -29.38
C ASN A 93 -2.72 -10.37 -29.16
N ASP A 94 -2.32 -9.31 -28.46
CA ASP A 94 -3.16 -8.15 -28.11
C ASP A 94 -4.47 -8.51 -27.37
N THR A 95 -4.49 -9.66 -26.69
CA THR A 95 -5.68 -10.13 -25.96
C THR A 95 -5.56 -9.81 -24.47
N VAL A 96 -6.62 -9.22 -23.91
CA VAL A 96 -6.69 -8.95 -22.47
C VAL A 96 -6.95 -10.27 -21.71
N LYS A 97 -5.97 -10.68 -20.91
CA LYS A 97 -6.04 -11.86 -20.02
C LYS A 97 -5.96 -11.44 -18.56
N LYS A 98 -6.33 -12.35 -17.65
CA LYS A 98 -6.17 -12.18 -16.20
C LYS A 98 -5.22 -13.23 -15.65
N ARG A 99 -4.28 -12.82 -14.81
CA ARG A 99 -3.38 -13.72 -14.07
C ARG A 99 -3.28 -13.29 -12.61
N LYS A 100 -2.97 -14.23 -11.71
CA LYS A 100 -2.53 -13.84 -10.37
C LYS A 100 -1.11 -13.26 -10.46
N ALA A 101 -0.89 -12.16 -9.74
CA ALA A 101 0.38 -11.47 -9.68
C ALA A 101 0.52 -10.77 -8.32
N PHE A 102 1.76 -10.50 -7.94
CA PHE A 102 2.03 -9.52 -6.89
C PHE A 102 1.76 -8.14 -7.45
N VAL A 103 1.10 -7.31 -6.67
CA VAL A 103 0.70 -5.95 -7.06
C VAL A 103 1.25 -4.98 -6.04
N TRP A 104 2.08 -4.07 -6.50
CA TRP A 104 2.64 -3.01 -5.69
C TRP A 104 1.79 -1.74 -5.79
N ARG A 105 1.49 -1.18 -4.62
CA ARG A 105 0.89 0.15 -4.49
C ARG A 105 1.77 0.98 -3.57
N PHE A 106 2.15 2.17 -4.02
CA PHE A 106 2.85 3.13 -3.17
C PHE A 106 1.93 3.64 -2.06
N ILE A 107 2.48 3.91 -0.87
CA ILE A 107 1.77 4.72 0.11
C ILE A 107 1.88 6.18 -0.33
N GLY A 108 0.74 6.79 -0.63
CA GLY A 108 0.63 8.09 -1.26
C GLY A 108 0.68 7.97 -2.78
N PHE A 109 1.51 8.77 -3.41
CA PHE A 109 1.50 8.89 -4.86
C PHE A 109 2.53 7.99 -5.55
N GLY A 110 2.11 7.32 -6.63
CA GLY A 110 3.00 6.56 -7.51
C GLY A 110 2.20 5.66 -8.45
N ARG A 111 2.80 5.29 -9.58
CA ARG A 111 2.19 4.33 -10.50
C ARG A 111 2.24 2.95 -9.88
N SER A 112 1.15 2.21 -9.96
CA SER A 112 1.16 0.83 -9.51
C SER A 112 1.79 -0.07 -10.57
N CYS A 113 2.46 -1.12 -10.13
CA CYS A 113 2.97 -2.17 -11.01
C CYS A 113 2.59 -3.55 -10.48
N PHE A 114 2.70 -4.56 -11.33
CA PHE A 114 2.47 -5.94 -10.94
C PHE A 114 3.44 -6.87 -11.68
N ALA A 115 3.80 -7.99 -11.04
CA ALA A 115 4.68 -9.01 -11.58
C ALA A 115 4.35 -10.41 -11.03
N PRO A 116 4.67 -11.48 -11.76
CA PRO A 116 4.53 -12.86 -11.29
C PRO A 116 5.18 -13.14 -9.93
N THR A 117 6.36 -12.58 -9.66
CA THR A 117 7.15 -12.82 -8.44
C THR A 117 7.37 -11.54 -7.63
N LYS A 118 7.75 -11.66 -6.35
CA LYS A 118 8.06 -10.50 -5.51
C LYS A 118 9.38 -9.86 -5.91
N GLU A 119 10.35 -10.68 -6.29
CA GLU A 119 11.68 -10.28 -6.72
C GLU A 119 11.57 -9.37 -7.95
N GLU A 120 10.77 -9.77 -8.94
CA GLU A 120 10.49 -8.94 -10.12
C GLU A 120 9.79 -7.63 -9.78
N ILE A 121 8.89 -7.60 -8.77
CA ILE A 121 8.32 -6.34 -8.29
C ILE A 121 9.41 -5.41 -7.76
N VAL A 122 10.30 -5.93 -6.92
CA VAL A 122 11.36 -5.13 -6.31
C VAL A 122 12.27 -4.54 -7.39
N GLU A 123 12.64 -5.34 -8.39
CA GLU A 123 13.44 -4.87 -9.53
C GLU A 123 12.71 -3.82 -10.36
N LEU A 124 11.43 -4.03 -10.70
CA LEU A 124 10.62 -3.05 -11.43
C LEU A 124 10.50 -1.72 -10.68
N VAL A 125 10.27 -1.77 -9.36
CA VAL A 125 10.17 -0.56 -8.53
C VAL A 125 11.51 0.16 -8.45
N LYS A 126 12.63 -0.57 -8.28
CA LYS A 126 13.97 0.01 -8.29
C LYS A 126 14.28 0.69 -9.62
N LYS A 127 13.99 0.02 -10.73
CA LYS A 127 14.16 0.57 -12.09
C LYS A 127 13.34 1.84 -12.29
N GLN A 128 12.07 1.87 -11.85
CA GLN A 128 11.24 3.07 -11.92
C GLN A 128 11.79 4.22 -11.05
N ILE A 129 12.36 3.92 -9.88
CA ILE A 129 13.02 4.92 -9.03
C ILE A 129 14.25 5.49 -9.74
N GLU A 130 15.09 4.64 -10.34
CA GLU A 130 16.31 5.03 -11.05
C GLU A 130 16.00 5.83 -12.32
N GLU A 131 15.09 5.34 -13.17
CA GLU A 131 14.63 6.04 -14.38
C GLU A 131 14.16 7.46 -14.05
N TYR A 132 13.39 7.60 -12.98
CA TYR A 132 12.94 8.92 -12.52
C TYR A 132 14.08 9.79 -11.97
N GLN A 133 15.00 9.21 -11.18
CA GLN A 133 16.15 9.95 -10.67
C GLN A 133 17.03 10.47 -11.81
N ASN A 134 17.13 9.75 -12.91
CA ASN A 134 17.98 10.10 -14.06
C ASN A 134 17.28 11.01 -15.09
N ASP A 135 15.96 11.17 -15.03
CA ASP A 135 15.20 12.05 -15.94
C ASP A 135 15.30 13.52 -15.49
N THR A 136 16.39 14.20 -15.84
CA THR A 136 16.62 15.61 -15.49
C THR A 136 15.60 16.56 -16.09
N ASP A 137 15.06 16.21 -17.27
CA ASP A 137 14.32 17.14 -18.13
C ASP A 137 12.82 17.13 -17.84
N ASN A 138 12.26 16.00 -17.38
CA ASN A 138 10.83 15.85 -17.10
C ASN A 138 10.50 15.52 -15.63
N ARG A 139 11.43 15.76 -14.71
CA ARG A 139 11.25 15.60 -13.25
C ARG A 139 9.94 16.20 -12.69
N GLY A 140 9.36 17.21 -13.35
CA GLY A 140 8.07 17.82 -12.98
C GLY A 140 6.82 17.33 -13.73
N TYR A 141 6.96 16.63 -14.86
CA TYR A 141 5.86 16.24 -15.74
C TYR A 141 5.55 14.74 -15.71
N ASN A 142 6.56 13.91 -15.46
CA ASN A 142 6.35 12.49 -15.28
C ASN A 142 5.67 12.24 -13.94
N THR A 143 4.49 11.61 -13.99
CA THR A 143 3.64 11.24 -12.84
C THR A 143 4.30 10.13 -12.03
N TYR A 144 5.46 10.45 -11.45
CA TYR A 144 6.04 9.79 -10.32
C TYR A 144 6.11 10.84 -9.22
N PRO A 145 5.07 10.99 -8.40
CA PRO A 145 5.01 12.19 -7.57
C PRO A 145 6.05 12.07 -6.46
N TYR A 146 7.13 12.80 -6.67
CA TYR A 146 7.92 13.39 -5.61
C TYR A 146 6.97 14.24 -4.76
N TYR A 147 7.20 14.20 -3.45
CA TYR A 147 6.37 14.79 -2.40
C TYR A 147 5.13 13.98 -2.00
N THR A 148 5.30 12.69 -1.68
CA THR A 148 4.65 12.27 -0.43
C THR A 148 5.44 12.93 0.70
N ARG A 149 4.78 13.46 1.73
CA ARG A 149 5.44 14.07 2.91
C ARG A 149 6.33 13.08 3.70
N HIS A 150 6.53 11.87 3.17
CA HIS A 150 6.96 10.68 3.91
C HIS A 150 8.13 9.96 3.22
N PHE A 151 9.03 10.72 2.59
CA PHE A 151 10.36 10.24 2.21
C PHE A 151 11.06 9.70 3.47
N ARG A 152 11.61 8.49 3.39
CA ARG A 152 12.34 7.86 4.49
C ARG A 152 13.76 7.56 4.07
N ALA A 153 14.69 7.72 5.02
CA ALA A 153 16.06 7.29 4.82
C ALA A 153 16.09 5.81 4.42
N LYS A 154 17.05 5.44 3.56
CA LYS A 154 17.28 4.04 3.20
C LYS A 154 17.48 3.26 4.50
N LYS A 155 16.73 2.18 4.66
CA LYS A 155 16.97 1.24 5.74
C LYS A 155 18.16 0.39 5.31
N GLU A 156 19.29 0.52 6.01
CA GLU A 156 20.39 -0.42 5.82
C GLU A 156 19.85 -1.81 6.16
N MET A 157 19.86 -2.70 5.17
CA MET A 157 19.45 -4.11 5.32
C MET A 157 20.58 -4.93 5.88
#